data_AF-A0A961QDN5-F1
#
_entry.id   AF-A0A961QDN5-F1
#
_cell.length_a   1.000
_cell.length_b   1.000
_cell.length_c   1.000
_cell.angle_alpha   90.00
_cell.angle_beta   90.00
_cell.angle_gamma   90.00
#
_symmetry.space_group_name_H-M   'P 1'
#
loop_
_entity.id
_entity.type
_entity.pdbx_description
1 polymer ?
#
loop_
_entity_poly.entity_id
_entity_poly.type
_entity_poly.pdbx_seq_one_letter_code
_entity_poly.pdbx_strand_id
1 'polypeptide(L)'
;MLEALGLWAMHRIDPETAHGLTLKALNAGAVPLGGSITSDRLRTEVAGLQLPNPVGLAAGFDKNAVALAPLARAGFGFVEVGAATPRPQPGNPRPRLFRLSEDRAVINRFGFNNEGAEAIATRLSHRQAGPVVGLNLGANKDSADRAADFARVLATCGPNVDFATVNVSSPNTEKLRDLQGAAALRGLLAGVLAERDALERRIPVFLKIAPDLSDSELSDIAGIACETGLDAIIATNTTLSR
;
A
#
# COMPACT_ATOMS: atom_id res chain seq x y z
N MET A 1 3.66 3.65 -29.73
CA MET A 1 2.51 4.34 -30.36
C MET A 1 1.20 4.10 -29.60
N LEU A 2 0.82 2.84 -29.33
CA LEU A 2 -0.39 2.50 -28.56
C LEU A 2 -0.38 3.04 -27.12
N GLU A 3 0.75 2.92 -26.40
CA GLU A 3 0.89 3.42 -25.04
C GLU A 3 0.66 4.94 -24.94
N ALA A 4 1.29 5.71 -25.85
CA ALA A 4 1.15 7.15 -25.89
C ALA A 4 -0.30 7.59 -26.14
N LEU A 5 -1.00 6.89 -27.05
CA LEU A 5 -2.42 7.14 -27.32
C LEU A 5 -3.29 6.79 -26.09
N GLY A 6 -3.01 5.67 -25.43
CA GLY A 6 -3.70 5.25 -24.21
C GLY A 6 -3.53 6.25 -23.07
N LEU A 7 -2.30 6.69 -22.81
CA LEU A 7 -2.00 7.71 -21.80
C LEU A 7 -2.70 9.04 -22.11
N TRP A 8 -2.62 9.49 -23.36
CA TRP A 8 -3.30 10.71 -23.81
C TRP A 8 -4.81 10.63 -23.61
N ALA A 9 -5.43 9.48 -23.90
CA ALA A 9 -6.85 9.27 -23.69
C ALA A 9 -7.21 9.28 -22.19
N MET A 10 -6.44 8.57 -21.36
CA MET A 10 -6.65 8.53 -19.90
C MET A 10 -6.52 9.91 -19.25
N HIS A 11 -5.65 10.77 -19.77
CA HIS A 11 -5.44 12.13 -19.27
C HIS A 11 -6.62 13.07 -19.55
N ARG A 12 -7.51 12.72 -20.49
CA ARG A 12 -8.72 13.49 -20.84
C ARG A 12 -9.97 13.08 -20.05
N ILE A 13 -9.86 12.05 -19.23
CA ILE A 13 -10.95 11.53 -18.40
C ILE A 13 -10.70 11.94 -16.94
N ASP A 14 -11.78 12.11 -16.17
CA ASP A 14 -11.71 12.22 -14.70
C ASP A 14 -10.73 11.19 -14.13
N PRO A 15 -9.79 11.59 -13.26
CA PRO A 15 -8.68 10.72 -12.88
C PRO A 15 -9.10 9.50 -12.07
N GLU A 16 -10.16 9.57 -11.25
CA GLU A 16 -10.64 8.38 -10.53
C GLU A 16 -11.31 7.39 -11.50
N THR A 17 -12.05 7.91 -12.48
CA THR A 17 -12.64 7.12 -13.56
C THR A 17 -11.57 6.47 -14.45
N ALA A 18 -10.56 7.24 -14.86
CA ALA A 18 -9.42 6.76 -15.64
C ALA A 18 -8.68 5.65 -14.89
N HIS A 19 -8.46 5.81 -13.57
CA HIS A 19 -7.86 4.77 -12.73
C HIS A 19 -8.66 3.46 -12.76
N GLY A 20 -9.98 3.55 -12.60
CA GLY A 20 -10.87 2.39 -12.70
C GLY A 20 -10.85 1.74 -14.08
N LEU A 21 -10.79 2.53 -15.15
CA LEU A 21 -10.64 2.03 -16.53
C LEU A 21 -9.29 1.34 -16.74
N THR A 22 -8.20 1.87 -16.18
CA THR A 22 -6.88 1.24 -16.25
C THR A 22 -6.88 -0.15 -15.64
N LEU A 23 -7.47 -0.34 -14.45
CA LEU A 23 -7.58 -1.67 -13.82
C LEU A 23 -8.39 -2.65 -14.69
N LYS A 24 -9.47 -2.18 -15.32
CA LYS A 24 -10.25 -2.99 -16.27
C LYS A 24 -9.45 -3.35 -17.51
N ALA A 25 -8.73 -2.40 -18.09
CA ALA A 25 -7.90 -2.60 -19.27
C ALA A 25 -6.75 -3.58 -19.01
N LEU A 26 -6.12 -3.50 -17.83
CA LEU A 26 -5.11 -4.46 -17.37
C LEU A 26 -5.68 -5.89 -17.34
N ASN A 27 -6.84 -6.07 -16.70
CA ASN A 27 -7.50 -7.38 -16.60
C ASN A 27 -8.02 -7.89 -17.94
N ALA A 28 -8.38 -7.00 -18.88
CA ALA A 28 -8.77 -7.37 -20.23
C ALA A 28 -7.58 -7.70 -21.15
N GLY A 29 -6.33 -7.54 -20.68
CA GLY A 29 -5.12 -7.74 -21.50
C GLY A 29 -4.92 -6.66 -22.57
N ALA A 30 -5.58 -5.51 -22.44
CA ALA A 30 -5.52 -4.41 -23.42
C ALA A 30 -4.30 -3.49 -23.22
N VAL A 31 -3.56 -3.68 -22.13
CA VAL A 31 -2.32 -2.93 -21.84
C VAL A 31 -1.12 -3.74 -22.35
N PRO A 32 -0.22 -3.15 -23.17
CA PRO A 32 1.02 -3.81 -23.52
C PRO A 32 1.89 -3.95 -22.28
N LEU A 33 2.22 -5.19 -21.90
CA LEU A 33 3.00 -5.50 -20.71
C LEU A 33 4.33 -6.14 -21.12
N GLY A 34 5.44 -5.56 -20.66
CA GLY A 34 6.80 -5.97 -21.00
C GLY A 34 7.30 -7.24 -20.31
N GLY A 35 6.55 -7.77 -19.34
CA GLY A 35 6.97 -8.92 -18.53
C GLY A 35 7.86 -8.52 -17.36
N SER A 36 8.59 -9.48 -16.81
CA SER A 36 9.50 -9.25 -15.69
C SER A 36 10.76 -8.52 -16.17
N ILE A 37 11.23 -7.54 -15.39
CA ILE A 37 12.50 -6.84 -15.62
C ILE A 37 13.49 -7.34 -14.58
N THR A 38 14.61 -7.93 -15.00
CA THR A 38 15.65 -8.40 -14.10
C THR A 38 17.04 -8.47 -14.76
N SER A 39 18.08 -8.30 -13.97
CA SER A 39 19.48 -8.59 -14.30
C SER A 39 20.27 -8.74 -12.99
N ASP A 40 21.47 -9.30 -13.02
CA ASP A 40 22.29 -9.45 -11.81
C ASP A 40 22.57 -8.11 -11.10
N ARG A 41 22.61 -7.01 -11.86
CA ARG A 41 22.78 -5.65 -11.33
C ARG A 41 21.52 -5.06 -10.70
N LEU A 42 20.34 -5.56 -11.06
CA LEU A 42 19.05 -5.08 -10.56
C LEU A 42 18.54 -5.90 -9.39
N ARG A 43 18.92 -7.19 -9.30
CA ARG A 43 18.52 -8.04 -8.18
C ARG A 43 18.95 -7.41 -6.87
N THR A 44 18.01 -7.32 -5.93
CA THR A 44 18.25 -6.72 -4.63
C THR A 44 17.52 -7.53 -3.56
N GLU A 45 18.08 -7.53 -2.36
CA GLU A 45 17.43 -8.08 -1.18
C GLU A 45 17.02 -6.93 -0.25
N VAL A 46 15.77 -6.94 0.21
CA VAL A 46 15.25 -5.95 1.17
C VAL A 46 14.51 -6.69 2.26
N ALA A 47 14.97 -6.60 3.51
CA ALA A 47 14.36 -7.27 4.66
C ALA A 47 14.09 -8.78 4.42
N GLY A 48 15.04 -9.47 3.78
CA GLY A 48 14.93 -10.89 3.41
C GLY A 48 14.09 -11.17 2.16
N LEU A 49 13.48 -10.15 1.55
CA LEU A 49 12.71 -10.29 0.31
C LEU A 49 13.65 -10.23 -0.89
N GLN A 50 13.65 -11.28 -1.70
CA GLN A 50 14.43 -11.34 -2.94
C GLN A 50 13.63 -10.68 -4.07
N LEU A 51 14.11 -9.54 -4.56
CA LEU A 51 13.45 -8.76 -5.61
C LEU A 51 14.20 -8.90 -6.94
N PRO A 52 13.49 -9.10 -8.06
CA PRO A 52 14.13 -9.19 -9.39
C PRO A 52 14.70 -7.85 -9.86
N ASN A 53 14.17 -6.74 -9.33
CA ASN A 53 14.61 -5.36 -9.50
C ASN A 53 14.13 -4.49 -8.32
N PRO A 54 14.69 -3.28 -8.09
CA PRO A 54 14.37 -2.46 -6.91
C PRO A 54 13.11 -1.58 -7.09
N VAL A 55 12.40 -1.68 -8.23
CA VAL A 55 11.28 -0.79 -8.54
C VAL A 55 9.97 -1.49 -8.23
N GLY A 56 9.17 -0.94 -7.32
CA GLY A 56 7.85 -1.46 -6.98
C GLY A 56 6.70 -0.52 -7.30
N LEU A 57 5.49 -1.08 -7.30
CA LEU A 57 4.25 -0.31 -7.38
C LEU A 57 3.72 -0.05 -5.96
N ALA A 58 3.62 1.23 -5.59
CA ALA A 58 3.17 1.65 -4.27
C ALA A 58 1.68 1.35 -3.99
N ALA A 59 1.34 1.24 -2.72
CA ALA A 59 -0.05 1.12 -2.27
C ALA A 59 -0.95 2.26 -2.77
N GLY A 60 -2.24 1.97 -2.88
CA GLY A 60 -3.27 2.89 -3.35
C GLY A 60 -3.60 2.74 -4.83
N PHE A 61 -2.77 2.06 -5.63
CA PHE A 61 -3.08 1.75 -7.03
C PHE A 61 -4.11 0.60 -7.11
N ASP A 62 -3.73 -0.62 -6.71
CA ASP A 62 -4.65 -1.75 -6.60
C ASP A 62 -5.08 -1.96 -5.13
N LYS A 63 -6.09 -1.20 -4.72
CA LYS A 63 -6.59 -1.21 -3.33
C LYS A 63 -7.22 -2.54 -2.93
N ASN A 64 -7.71 -3.31 -3.90
CA ASN A 64 -8.58 -4.46 -3.67
C ASN A 64 -8.00 -5.78 -4.18
N ALA A 65 -6.72 -5.81 -4.60
CA ALA A 65 -6.07 -6.97 -5.20
C ALA A 65 -6.80 -7.51 -6.45
N VAL A 66 -7.37 -6.62 -7.27
CA VAL A 66 -8.19 -7.00 -8.45
C VAL A 66 -7.38 -7.17 -9.72
N ALA A 67 -6.12 -6.73 -9.76
CA ALA A 67 -5.29 -6.69 -10.96
C ALA A 67 -3.90 -7.31 -10.72
N LEU A 68 -3.74 -8.18 -9.72
CA LEU A 68 -2.44 -8.80 -9.38
C LEU A 68 -1.78 -9.51 -10.56
N ALA A 69 -2.54 -10.33 -11.31
CA ALA A 69 -1.99 -11.10 -12.43
C ALA A 69 -1.40 -10.23 -13.56
N PRO A 70 -2.10 -9.20 -14.08
CA PRO A 70 -1.48 -8.30 -15.04
C PRO A 70 -0.39 -7.42 -14.40
N LEU A 71 -0.53 -6.97 -13.16
CA LEU A 71 0.50 -6.17 -12.48
C LEU A 71 1.81 -6.95 -12.26
N ALA A 72 1.73 -8.27 -12.06
CA ALA A 72 2.89 -9.15 -12.00
C ALA A 72 3.74 -9.15 -13.29
N ARG A 73 3.14 -8.75 -14.41
CA ARG A 73 3.77 -8.69 -15.74
C ARG A 73 4.13 -7.25 -16.14
N ALA A 74 3.90 -6.27 -15.29
CA ALA A 74 4.14 -4.85 -15.58
C ALA A 74 5.60 -4.41 -15.33
N GLY A 75 6.50 -5.33 -14.96
CA GLY A 75 7.93 -5.06 -14.77
C GLY A 75 8.34 -4.70 -13.35
N PHE A 76 7.40 -4.56 -12.41
CA PHE A 76 7.70 -4.27 -11.01
C PHE A 76 8.35 -5.46 -10.29
N GLY A 77 9.35 -5.17 -9.46
CA GLY A 77 9.95 -6.16 -8.55
C GLY A 77 9.06 -6.51 -7.36
N PHE A 78 8.19 -5.58 -6.95
CA PHE A 78 7.13 -5.84 -5.98
C PHE A 78 5.88 -4.99 -6.23
N VAL A 79 4.74 -5.42 -5.70
CA VAL A 79 3.48 -4.68 -5.74
C VAL A 79 2.91 -4.57 -4.33
N GLU A 80 2.55 -3.37 -3.89
CA GLU A 80 1.89 -3.17 -2.61
C GLU A 80 0.39 -2.90 -2.86
N VAL A 81 -0.49 -3.78 -2.38
CA VAL A 81 -1.96 -3.59 -2.45
C VAL A 81 -2.49 -2.85 -1.23
N GLY A 82 -3.74 -2.40 -1.29
CA GLY A 82 -4.40 -1.70 -0.19
C GLY A 82 -4.31 -0.17 -0.28
N ALA A 83 -4.58 0.58 0.79
CA ALA A 83 -4.81 0.11 2.15
C ALA A 83 -6.10 -0.70 2.33
N ALA A 84 -5.99 -1.85 3.00
CA ALA A 84 -7.12 -2.67 3.41
C ALA A 84 -7.60 -2.26 4.79
N THR A 85 -8.91 -2.32 5.02
CA THR A 85 -9.54 -2.14 6.33
C THR A 85 -10.32 -3.41 6.69
N PRO A 86 -10.61 -3.68 7.97
CA PRO A 86 -11.37 -4.89 8.34
C PRO A 86 -12.69 -5.01 7.58
N ARG A 87 -13.51 -3.94 7.61
CA ARG A 87 -14.79 -3.86 6.90
C ARG A 87 -14.65 -3.09 5.59
N PRO A 88 -15.48 -3.36 4.57
CA PRO A 88 -15.57 -2.51 3.39
C PRO A 88 -15.97 -1.08 3.76
N GLN A 89 -15.44 -0.10 3.02
CA GLN A 89 -15.90 1.28 3.15
C GLN A 89 -15.76 2.04 1.82
N PRO A 90 -16.70 2.96 1.50
CA PRO A 90 -16.69 3.69 0.23
C PRO A 90 -15.60 4.77 0.14
N GLY A 91 -15.02 5.16 1.27
CA GLY A 91 -14.11 6.30 1.42
C GLY A 91 -14.84 7.65 1.41
N ASN A 92 -14.10 8.75 1.19
CA ASN A 92 -14.66 10.11 1.17
C ASN A 92 -15.49 10.38 -0.11
N PRO A 93 -16.41 11.36 -0.09
CA PRO A 93 -17.20 11.74 -1.27
C PRO A 93 -16.33 12.18 -2.47
N ARG A 94 -16.85 11.98 -3.69
CA ARG A 94 -16.22 12.43 -4.95
C ARG A 94 -16.57 13.91 -5.24
N PRO A 95 -15.72 14.64 -5.99
CA PRO A 95 -14.41 14.26 -6.51
C PRO A 95 -13.32 14.28 -5.42
N ARG A 96 -12.39 13.33 -5.51
CA ARG A 96 -11.35 13.08 -4.48
C ARG A 96 -9.99 12.69 -5.03
N LEU A 97 -9.81 12.79 -6.34
CA LEU A 97 -8.51 12.67 -7.02
C LEU A 97 -8.44 13.79 -8.05
N PHE A 98 -7.31 14.48 -8.10
CA PHE A 98 -7.06 15.63 -8.96
C PHE A 98 -5.67 15.49 -9.57
N ARG A 99 -5.52 15.81 -10.86
CA ARG A 99 -4.22 15.90 -11.53
C ARG A 99 -3.79 17.34 -11.62
N LEU A 100 -2.53 17.61 -11.29
CA LEU A 100 -1.85 18.87 -11.55
C LEU A 100 -0.82 18.58 -12.63
N SER A 101 -1.26 18.66 -13.88
CA SER A 101 -0.49 18.15 -15.01
C SER A 101 0.82 18.91 -15.24
N GLU A 102 0.82 20.22 -14.99
CA GLU A 102 1.99 21.09 -15.11
C GLU A 102 3.07 20.69 -14.08
N ASP A 103 2.64 20.42 -12.84
CA ASP A 103 3.52 19.98 -11.74
C ASP A 103 3.87 18.50 -11.79
N ARG A 104 3.27 17.73 -12.72
CA ARG A 104 3.32 16.26 -12.75
C ARG A 104 2.90 15.65 -11.41
N ALA A 105 1.92 16.25 -10.74
CA ALA A 105 1.50 15.89 -9.39
C ALA A 105 0.04 15.42 -9.34
N VAL A 106 -0.32 14.80 -8.22
CA VAL A 106 -1.70 14.43 -7.90
C VAL A 106 -2.05 14.85 -6.49
N ILE A 107 -3.28 15.34 -6.29
CA ILE A 107 -3.87 15.54 -4.97
C ILE A 107 -4.98 14.52 -4.80
N ASN A 108 -5.02 13.81 -3.67
CA ASN A 108 -6.08 12.87 -3.38
C ASN A 108 -6.60 12.99 -1.95
N ARG A 109 -7.87 12.63 -1.77
CA ARG A 109 -8.53 12.56 -0.48
C ARG A 109 -9.41 11.32 -0.35
N PHE A 110 -8.85 10.16 -0.69
CA PHE A 110 -9.64 8.92 -0.82
C PHE A 110 -10.31 8.43 0.48
N GLY A 111 -9.61 8.49 1.62
CA GLY A 111 -10.12 7.96 2.89
C GLY A 111 -10.28 6.43 2.90
N PHE A 112 -9.27 5.69 2.44
CA PHE A 112 -9.23 4.21 2.41
C PHE A 112 -10.47 3.54 1.80
N ASN A 113 -10.89 3.93 0.60
CA ASN A 113 -11.95 3.20 -0.11
C ASN A 113 -11.49 1.80 -0.52
N ASN A 114 -12.14 0.74 0.00
CA ASN A 114 -11.80 -0.66 -0.28
C ASN A 114 -12.98 -1.60 0.04
N GLU A 115 -12.85 -2.86 -0.37
CA GLU A 115 -13.89 -3.89 -0.24
C GLU A 115 -13.78 -4.76 1.03
N GLY A 116 -12.89 -4.39 1.96
CA GLY A 116 -12.69 -5.10 3.22
C GLY A 116 -11.64 -6.21 3.13
N ALA A 117 -11.08 -6.57 4.29
CA ALA A 117 -9.98 -7.52 4.38
C ALA A 117 -10.34 -8.91 3.85
N GLU A 118 -11.56 -9.41 4.08
CA GLU A 118 -11.97 -10.74 3.63
C GLU A 118 -12.02 -10.86 2.09
N ALA A 119 -12.58 -9.86 1.41
CA ALA A 119 -12.64 -9.84 -0.06
C ALA A 119 -11.23 -9.76 -0.67
N ILE A 120 -10.35 -8.96 -0.06
CA ILE A 120 -8.95 -8.82 -0.48
C ILE A 120 -8.19 -10.13 -0.23
N ALA A 121 -8.32 -10.74 0.96
CA ALA A 121 -7.69 -12.01 1.30
C ALA A 121 -8.12 -13.14 0.35
N THR A 122 -9.40 -13.19 -0.02
CA THR A 122 -9.90 -14.14 -1.02
C THR A 122 -9.21 -13.98 -2.37
N ARG A 123 -8.98 -12.75 -2.84
CA ARG A 123 -8.24 -12.54 -4.09
C ARG A 123 -6.76 -12.84 -3.97
N LEU A 124 -6.17 -12.50 -2.82
CA LEU A 124 -4.76 -12.80 -2.52
C LEU A 124 -4.50 -14.31 -2.46
N SER A 125 -5.43 -15.12 -1.94
CA SER A 125 -5.27 -16.58 -1.88
C SER A 125 -5.31 -17.26 -3.26
N HIS A 126 -5.92 -16.60 -4.25
CA HIS A 126 -5.94 -17.06 -5.64
C HIS A 126 -4.80 -16.48 -6.50
N ARG A 127 -3.90 -15.68 -5.91
CA ARG A 127 -2.79 -15.10 -6.66
C ARG A 127 -1.86 -16.20 -7.17
N GLN A 128 -1.41 -16.08 -8.42
CA GLN A 128 -0.37 -16.95 -8.95
C GLN A 128 1.00 -16.54 -8.39
N ALA A 129 1.97 -17.45 -8.46
CA ALA A 129 3.36 -17.10 -8.19
C ALA A 129 3.79 -15.94 -9.11
N GLY A 130 4.50 -14.96 -8.55
CA GLY A 130 4.79 -13.69 -9.22
C GLY A 130 5.78 -12.85 -8.41
N PRO A 131 5.81 -11.52 -8.62
CA PRO A 131 6.64 -10.66 -7.80
C PRO A 131 6.19 -10.70 -6.35
N VAL A 132 7.05 -10.20 -5.46
CA VAL A 132 6.71 -9.96 -4.06
C VAL A 132 5.46 -9.07 -3.99
N VAL A 133 4.46 -9.48 -3.21
CA VAL A 133 3.25 -8.68 -3.00
C VAL A 133 3.11 -8.34 -1.52
N GLY A 134 3.05 -7.05 -1.23
CA GLY A 134 2.79 -6.53 0.11
C GLY A 134 1.35 -6.07 0.28
N LEU A 135 0.94 -5.95 1.54
CA LEU A 135 -0.34 -5.35 1.91
C LEU A 135 -0.16 -4.14 2.81
N ASN A 136 -0.73 -3.02 2.39
CA ASN A 136 -0.89 -1.85 3.23
C ASN A 136 -2.08 -2.05 4.18
N LEU A 137 -1.81 -2.03 5.48
CA LEU A 137 -2.78 -2.19 6.55
C LEU A 137 -3.36 -0.82 6.90
N GLY A 138 -4.66 -0.77 7.17
CA GLY A 138 -5.36 0.42 7.60
C GLY A 138 -6.53 0.11 8.54
N ALA A 139 -7.10 1.16 9.11
CA ALA A 139 -8.24 1.08 10.01
C ALA A 139 -9.50 1.68 9.39
N ASN A 140 -10.66 1.15 9.78
CA ASN A 140 -11.93 1.73 9.37
C ASN A 140 -12.11 3.14 9.99
N LYS A 141 -12.76 4.05 9.25
CA LYS A 141 -12.94 5.45 9.70
C LYS A 141 -13.68 5.54 11.04
N ASP A 142 -14.70 4.71 11.19
CA ASP A 142 -15.62 4.63 12.33
C ASP A 142 -15.16 3.65 13.42
N SER A 143 -13.93 3.10 13.33
CA SER A 143 -13.44 2.16 14.33
C SER A 143 -13.19 2.85 15.68
N ALA A 144 -13.68 2.23 16.74
CA ALA A 144 -13.42 2.64 18.12
C ALA A 144 -12.00 2.30 18.57
N ASP A 145 -11.40 1.25 17.98
CA ASP A 145 -10.03 0.83 18.23
C ASP A 145 -9.31 0.64 16.89
N ARG A 146 -8.68 1.73 16.43
CA ARG A 146 -7.94 1.71 15.17
C ARG A 146 -6.70 0.84 15.24
N ALA A 147 -6.05 0.69 16.40
CA ALA A 147 -4.85 -0.13 16.52
C ALA A 147 -5.18 -1.62 16.33
N ALA A 148 -6.28 -2.09 16.94
CA ALA A 148 -6.78 -3.45 16.77
C ALA A 148 -7.18 -3.76 15.31
N ASP A 149 -7.63 -2.77 14.54
CA ASP A 149 -7.95 -2.97 13.11
C ASP A 149 -6.71 -3.40 12.29
N PHE A 150 -5.53 -2.83 12.54
CA PHE A 150 -4.30 -3.21 11.82
C PHE A 150 -3.95 -4.68 12.06
N ALA A 151 -3.99 -5.10 13.32
CA ALA A 151 -3.77 -6.49 13.74
C ALA A 151 -4.79 -7.43 13.07
N ARG A 152 -6.08 -7.04 13.04
CA ARG A 152 -7.14 -7.82 12.40
C ARG A 152 -6.93 -7.97 10.89
N VAL A 153 -6.56 -6.91 10.18
CA VAL A 153 -6.26 -7.00 8.74
C VAL A 153 -5.07 -7.93 8.51
N LEU A 154 -4.02 -7.85 9.34
CA LEU A 154 -2.88 -8.73 9.24
C LEU A 154 -3.25 -10.19 9.51
N ALA A 155 -4.05 -10.48 10.53
CA ALA A 155 -4.53 -11.84 10.80
C ALA A 155 -5.31 -12.42 9.60
N THR A 156 -6.14 -11.61 8.95
CA THR A 156 -6.96 -12.05 7.80
C THR A 156 -6.14 -12.22 6.52
N CYS A 157 -5.23 -11.30 6.21
CA CYS A 157 -4.55 -11.25 4.91
C CYS A 157 -3.10 -11.74 4.94
N GLY A 158 -2.46 -11.71 6.10
CA GLY A 158 -1.06 -12.05 6.35
C GLY A 158 -0.60 -13.37 5.74
N PRO A 159 -1.38 -14.47 5.84
CA PRO A 159 -1.01 -15.75 5.21
C PRO A 159 -0.76 -15.67 3.70
N ASN A 160 -1.40 -14.71 3.02
CA ASN A 160 -1.41 -14.60 1.56
C ASN A 160 -0.53 -13.45 1.01
N VAL A 161 0.33 -12.83 1.83
CA VAL A 161 1.23 -11.74 1.42
C VAL A 161 2.67 -11.96 1.82
N ASP A 162 3.59 -11.28 1.15
CA ASP A 162 5.04 -11.45 1.37
C ASP A 162 5.59 -10.45 2.37
N PHE A 163 4.93 -9.30 2.53
CA PHE A 163 5.20 -8.31 3.57
C PHE A 163 3.93 -7.53 3.93
N ALA A 164 3.94 -6.88 5.08
CA ALA A 164 2.87 -5.98 5.48
C ALA A 164 3.40 -4.59 5.77
N THR A 165 2.58 -3.56 5.54
CA THR A 165 2.92 -2.16 5.82
C THR A 165 1.92 -1.56 6.78
N VAL A 166 2.39 -1.12 7.94
CA VAL A 166 1.63 -0.29 8.88
C VAL A 166 1.62 1.15 8.36
N ASN A 167 0.46 1.64 7.95
CA ASN A 167 0.29 2.99 7.42
C ASN A 167 -0.46 3.91 8.39
N VAL A 168 0.31 4.61 9.23
CA VAL A 168 -0.20 5.64 10.16
C VAL A 168 -0.11 7.06 9.59
N SER A 169 0.26 7.21 8.32
CA SER A 169 0.64 8.49 7.69
C SER A 169 -0.39 9.07 6.72
N SER A 170 -1.52 8.38 6.48
CA SER A 170 -2.58 8.90 5.61
C SER A 170 -3.14 10.23 6.13
N PRO A 171 -3.08 11.33 5.36
CA PRO A 171 -3.69 12.62 5.74
C PRO A 171 -5.23 12.61 5.63
N ASN A 172 -5.80 11.55 5.05
CA ASN A 172 -7.19 11.51 4.60
C ASN A 172 -8.13 10.76 5.55
N THR A 173 -7.58 10.20 6.63
CA THR A 173 -8.31 9.47 7.66
C THR A 173 -8.17 10.25 8.97
N GLU A 174 -9.29 10.78 9.45
CA GLU A 174 -9.33 11.62 10.65
C GLU A 174 -8.70 10.89 11.85
N LYS A 175 -7.85 11.58 12.61
CA LYS A 175 -7.18 11.07 13.83
C LYS A 175 -6.31 9.83 13.62
N LEU A 176 -5.96 9.46 12.38
CA LEU A 176 -5.01 8.37 12.14
C LEU A 176 -3.57 8.81 12.45
N ARG A 177 -3.24 10.08 12.20
CA ARG A 177 -1.94 10.66 12.56
C ARG A 177 -1.70 10.72 14.07
N ASP A 178 -2.76 10.73 14.88
CA ASP A 178 -2.66 10.67 16.35
C ASP A 178 -2.00 9.35 16.81
N LEU A 179 -2.01 8.30 15.97
CA LEU A 179 -1.31 7.04 16.21
C LEU A 179 0.21 7.12 15.96
N GLN A 180 0.73 8.24 15.47
CA GLN A 180 2.17 8.45 15.31
C GLN A 180 2.85 8.91 16.60
N GLY A 181 2.08 9.36 17.60
CA GLY A 181 2.62 9.65 18.91
C GLY A 181 3.30 8.41 19.50
N ALA A 182 4.48 8.58 20.09
CA ALA A 182 5.38 7.49 20.45
C ALA A 182 4.72 6.34 21.24
N ALA A 183 3.85 6.64 22.21
CA ALA A 183 3.14 5.63 22.99
C ALA A 183 2.08 4.87 22.16
N ALA A 184 1.31 5.60 21.32
CA ALA A 184 0.29 5.00 20.46
C ALA A 184 0.92 4.13 19.38
N LEU A 185 2.03 4.58 18.78
CA LEU A 185 2.77 3.82 17.79
C LEU A 185 3.33 2.52 18.38
N ARG A 186 3.91 2.57 19.60
CA ARG A 186 4.37 1.36 20.30
C ARG A 186 3.24 0.36 20.54
N GLY A 187 2.09 0.82 21.03
CA GLY A 187 0.93 -0.04 21.27
C GLY A 187 0.39 -0.69 20.00
N LEU A 188 0.29 0.09 18.91
CA LEU A 188 -0.12 -0.41 17.61
C LEU A 188 0.85 -1.46 17.06
N LEU A 189 2.15 -1.16 17.08
CA LEU A 189 3.18 -2.07 16.58
C LEU A 189 3.23 -3.35 17.40
N ALA A 190 3.10 -3.28 18.73
CA ALA A 190 3.05 -4.47 19.58
C ALA A 190 1.94 -5.44 19.15
N GLY A 191 0.73 -4.93 18.89
CA GLY A 191 -0.38 -5.76 18.40
C GLY A 191 -0.12 -6.37 17.02
N VAL A 192 0.36 -5.56 16.07
CA VAL A 192 0.66 -6.03 14.71
C VAL A 192 1.79 -7.06 14.71
N LEU A 193 2.85 -6.85 15.49
CA LEU A 193 4.00 -7.74 15.54
C LEU A 193 3.66 -9.06 16.26
N ALA A 194 2.81 -9.02 17.30
CA ALA A 194 2.29 -10.23 17.93
C ALA A 194 1.48 -11.07 16.93
N GLU A 195 0.60 -10.46 16.13
CA GLU A 195 -0.12 -11.17 15.06
C GLU A 195 0.84 -11.71 13.99
N ARG A 196 1.86 -10.92 13.61
CA ARG A 196 2.88 -11.35 12.65
C ARG A 196 3.60 -12.60 13.13
N ASP A 197 4.03 -12.60 14.39
CA ASP A 197 4.79 -13.71 14.99
C ASP A 197 3.92 -14.97 15.19
N ALA A 198 2.59 -14.82 15.22
CA ALA A 198 1.64 -15.92 15.25
C ALA A 198 1.32 -16.53 13.86
N LEU A 199 1.74 -15.90 12.76
CA LEU A 199 1.56 -16.45 11.41
C LEU A 199 2.42 -17.70 11.22
N GLU A 200 1.89 -18.70 10.51
CA GLU A 200 2.64 -19.91 10.13
C GLU A 200 3.93 -19.58 9.37
N ARG A 201 3.87 -18.55 8.51
CA ARG A 201 5.03 -17.96 7.84
C ARG A 201 5.21 -16.53 8.33
N ARG A 202 6.28 -16.29 9.09
CA ARG A 202 6.72 -14.94 9.47
C ARG A 202 6.98 -14.10 8.22
N ILE A 203 6.39 -12.91 8.15
CA ILE A 203 6.63 -11.94 7.08
C ILE A 203 7.24 -10.64 7.64
N PRO A 204 8.05 -9.92 6.87
CA PRO A 204 8.53 -8.60 7.26
C PRO A 204 7.37 -7.60 7.39
N VAL A 205 7.44 -6.75 8.41
CA VAL A 205 6.49 -5.65 8.67
C VAL A 205 7.24 -4.34 8.55
N PHE A 206 6.70 -3.44 7.71
CA PHE A 206 7.26 -2.12 7.45
C PHE A 206 6.38 -1.03 8.06
N LEU A 207 6.99 0.09 8.42
CA LEU A 207 6.27 1.29 8.86
C LEU A 207 6.31 2.38 7.78
N LYS A 208 5.16 2.88 7.33
CA LYS A 208 5.08 3.96 6.34
C LYS A 208 4.83 5.31 7.00
N ILE A 209 5.80 6.22 6.88
CA ILE A 209 5.81 7.52 7.55
C ILE A 209 5.37 8.68 6.64
N ALA A 210 4.90 9.76 7.25
CA ALA A 210 4.60 10.99 6.53
C ALA A 210 5.90 11.76 6.23
N PRO A 211 5.95 12.55 5.15
CA PRO A 211 7.08 13.46 4.92
C PRO A 211 7.05 14.68 5.85
N ASP A 212 5.88 14.99 6.43
CA ASP A 212 5.64 16.19 7.24
C ASP A 212 5.95 15.93 8.72
N LEU A 213 7.19 15.53 9.03
CA LEU A 213 7.66 15.20 10.39
C LEU A 213 8.84 16.10 10.79
N SER A 214 8.89 16.47 12.06
CA SER A 214 10.06 17.14 12.67
C SER A 214 11.21 16.17 12.93
N ASP A 215 12.43 16.69 13.05
CA ASP A 215 13.62 15.88 13.38
C ASP A 215 13.47 15.09 14.69
N SER A 216 12.75 15.65 15.67
CA SER A 216 12.43 14.96 16.93
C SER A 216 11.48 13.79 16.71
N GLU A 217 10.42 13.98 15.91
CA GLU A 217 9.47 12.90 15.59
C GLU A 217 10.15 11.79 14.79
N LEU A 218 11.04 12.15 13.85
CA LEU A 218 11.85 11.18 13.11
C LEU A 218 12.77 10.38 14.03
N SER A 219 13.41 11.05 15.00
CA SER A 219 14.27 10.39 15.98
C SER A 219 13.48 9.42 16.87
N ASP A 220 12.29 9.81 17.32
CA ASP A 220 11.40 8.96 18.12
C ASP A 220 10.95 7.73 17.32
N ILE A 221 10.53 7.91 16.07
CA ILE A 221 10.12 6.81 15.18
C ILE A 221 11.28 5.85 14.92
N ALA A 222 12.48 6.37 14.68
CA ALA A 222 13.67 5.54 14.48
C ALA A 222 14.00 4.73 15.73
N GLY A 223 13.91 5.33 16.93
CA GLY A 223 14.08 4.63 18.20
C GLY A 223 13.06 3.51 18.37
N ILE A 224 11.78 3.78 18.13
CA ILE A 224 10.71 2.77 18.19
C ILE A 224 10.92 1.65 17.19
N ALA A 225 11.34 1.96 15.96
CA ALA A 225 11.61 0.94 14.94
C ALA A 225 12.73 -0.02 15.35
N CYS A 226 13.81 0.52 15.93
CA CYS A 226 14.91 -0.28 16.48
C CYS A 226 14.47 -1.12 17.69
N GLU A 227 13.67 -0.55 18.61
CA GLU A 227 13.18 -1.23 19.82
C GLU A 227 12.23 -2.39 19.50
N THR A 228 11.35 -2.20 18.51
CA THR A 228 10.26 -3.15 18.20
C THR A 228 10.67 -4.25 17.23
N GLY A 229 11.83 -4.15 16.59
CA GLY A 229 12.26 -5.11 15.58
C GLY A 229 11.46 -5.01 14.28
N LEU A 230 11.05 -3.79 13.91
CA LEU A 230 10.49 -3.50 12.59
C LEU A 230 11.50 -3.82 11.50
N ASP A 231 11.04 -4.40 10.39
CA ASP A 231 11.94 -4.93 9.37
C ASP A 231 12.38 -3.85 8.35
N ALA A 232 11.59 -2.78 8.16
CA ALA A 232 11.97 -1.60 7.36
C ALA A 232 11.04 -0.38 7.57
N ILE A 233 11.44 0.77 7.01
CA ILE A 233 10.64 2.00 6.92
C ILE A 233 10.37 2.34 5.45
N ILE A 234 9.13 2.70 5.13
CA ILE A 234 8.74 3.28 3.84
C ILE A 234 8.66 4.81 3.99
N ALA A 235 9.64 5.51 3.42
CA ALA A 235 9.67 6.95 3.32
C ALA A 235 9.42 7.36 1.85
N THR A 236 8.31 8.02 1.49
CA THR A 236 7.25 8.61 2.35
C THR A 236 5.84 8.39 1.80
N ASN A 237 4.84 8.81 2.57
CA ASN A 237 3.48 9.04 2.08
C ASN A 237 3.34 10.44 1.45
N THR A 238 2.12 10.85 1.09
CA THR A 238 1.82 12.18 0.53
C THR A 238 1.99 13.31 1.57
N THR A 239 2.43 14.49 1.12
CA THR A 239 2.58 15.70 1.95
C THR A 239 1.29 16.53 2.03
N LEU A 240 1.16 17.33 3.11
CA LEU A 240 0.20 18.42 3.23
C LEU A 240 0.71 19.76 2.70
N SER A 241 2.04 19.93 2.61
CA SER A 241 2.68 21.10 1.99
C SER A 241 2.43 21.11 0.48
N ARG A 242 2.29 22.30 -0.11
CA ARG A 242 2.02 22.51 -1.53
C ARG A 242 2.78 23.72 -2.03
#